data_AF-A0A524FC38-F1
#
_entry.id   AF-A0A524FC38-F1
#
_cell.length_a   1.000
_cell.length_b   1.000
_cell.length_c   1.000
_cell.angle_alpha   90.00
_cell.angle_beta   90.00
_cell.angle_gamma   90.00
#
_symmetry.space_group_name_H-M   'P 1'
#
loop_
_entity.id
_entity.type
_entity.pdbx_description
1 polymer ?
#
loop_
_entity_poly.entity_id
_entity_poly.type
_entity_poly.pdbx_seq_one_letter_code
_entity_poly.pdbx_strand_id
1 'polypeptide(L)'
;MQEKVDLTHFEQFGGRMYFLMILTIVSLILAIIAIFIEFVVIIVAIIHIIIFFTFLSALGDIKKAGQELNNENLLAFHSKIILGLILLIIGWIFMALGWIGIGIQLFLIRAITPTIIIPITIIVIAVILIIIAAILTIQAWGRLQTFFENNMTMFPGDICEDAKKGAKYLKIAAILEITIILNFIGPILKIIGYNKLASLSHVR
;
A
#
# COMPACT_ATOMS: atom_id res chain seq x y z
N MET A 1 10.27 3.36 37.61
CA MET A 1 10.88 4.40 36.76
C MET A 1 10.51 4.03 35.33
N GLN A 2 9.41 4.59 34.80
CA GLN A 2 9.02 4.32 33.41
C GLN A 2 9.97 5.09 32.51
N GLU A 3 10.79 4.37 31.77
CA GLU A 3 11.60 4.94 30.70
C GLU A 3 10.66 5.65 29.73
N LYS A 4 10.88 6.94 29.50
CA LYS A 4 10.03 7.76 28.65
C LYS A 4 10.20 7.23 27.23
N VAL A 5 9.17 6.57 26.71
CA VAL A 5 9.16 6.03 25.35
C VAL A 5 9.45 7.17 24.36
N ASP A 6 10.47 6.99 23.52
CA ASP A 6 10.75 7.93 22.43
C ASP A 6 9.73 7.74 21.31
N LEU A 7 8.89 8.75 21.09
CA LEU A 7 7.83 8.74 20.08
C LEU A 7 8.25 9.44 18.77
N THR A 8 9.52 9.83 18.63
CA THR A 8 10.03 10.57 17.47
C THR A 8 9.82 9.81 16.15
N HIS A 9 9.97 8.49 16.13
CA HIS A 9 9.71 7.71 14.92
C HIS A 9 8.24 7.66 14.52
N PHE A 10 7.31 7.69 15.49
CA PHE A 10 5.87 7.79 15.20
C PHE A 10 5.50 9.16 14.67
N GLU A 11 6.12 10.21 15.19
CA GLU A 11 5.96 11.58 14.70
C GLU A 11 6.40 11.70 13.23
N GLN A 12 7.59 11.18 12.89
CA GLN A 12 8.10 11.15 11.52
C GLN A 12 7.21 10.32 10.60
N PHE A 13 6.74 9.16 11.06
CA PHE A 13 5.78 8.35 10.32
C PHE A 13 4.48 9.09 10.04
N GLY A 14 3.92 9.77 11.05
CA GLY A 14 2.71 10.59 10.91
C GLY A 14 2.90 11.71 9.88
N GLY A 15 4.02 12.42 9.94
CA GLY A 15 4.35 13.46 8.96
C GLY A 15 4.42 12.92 7.52
N ARG A 16 4.96 11.71 7.33
CA ARG A 16 4.99 11.06 6.01
C ARG A 16 3.62 10.56 5.57
N MET A 17 2.76 10.12 6.49
CA MET A 17 1.37 9.78 6.19
C MET A 17 0.57 11.01 5.75
N TYR A 18 0.81 12.18 6.34
CA TYR A 18 0.23 13.45 5.86
C TYR A 18 0.67 13.76 4.42
N PHE A 19 1.96 13.63 4.13
CA PHE A 19 2.46 13.85 2.77
C PHE A 19 1.88 12.85 1.76
N LEU A 20 1.78 11.57 2.13
CA LEU A 20 1.13 10.54 1.32
C LEU A 20 -0.35 10.83 1.06
N MET A 21 -1.08 11.35 2.05
CA MET A 21 -2.47 11.77 1.87
C MET A 21 -2.57 12.84 0.78
N ILE A 22 -1.76 13.90 0.86
CA ILE A 22 -1.76 14.99 -0.13
C ILE A 22 -1.43 14.44 -1.52
N LEU A 23 -0.35 13.65 -1.64
CA LEU A 23 0.04 13.07 -2.93
C LEU A 23 -1.05 12.15 -3.51
N THR A 24 -1.76 11.40 -2.66
CA THR A 24 -2.87 10.54 -3.09
C THR A 24 -4.05 11.36 -3.60
N ILE A 25 -4.40 12.46 -2.94
CA ILE A 25 -5.44 13.39 -3.42
C ILE A 25 -5.05 13.99 -4.77
N VAL A 26 -3.82 14.50 -4.89
CA VAL A 26 -3.32 15.10 -6.14
C VAL A 26 -3.29 14.06 -7.25
N SER A 27 -2.81 12.84 -6.97
CA SER A 27 -2.79 11.72 -7.91
C SER A 27 -4.20 11.36 -8.39
N LEU A 28 -5.18 11.32 -7.49
CA LEU A 28 -6.57 11.02 -7.83
C LEU A 28 -7.17 12.08 -8.77
N ILE A 29 -6.95 13.37 -8.48
CA ILE A 29 -7.43 14.47 -9.32
C ILE A 29 -6.78 14.40 -10.71
N LEU A 30 -5.46 14.22 -10.77
CA LEU A 30 -4.74 14.13 -12.03
C LEU A 30 -5.13 12.89 -12.84
N ALA A 31 -5.45 11.76 -12.19
CA ALA A 31 -5.93 10.57 -12.86
C ALA A 31 -7.26 10.81 -13.57
N ILE A 32 -8.16 11.63 -13.00
CA ILE A 32 -9.42 12.03 -13.66
C ILE A 32 -9.12 12.93 -14.88
N ILE A 33 -8.19 13.87 -14.75
CA ILE A 33 -7.80 14.77 -15.85
C ILE A 33 -7.10 13.99 -16.98
N ALA A 34 -6.31 12.98 -16.65
CA ALA A 34 -5.57 12.15 -17.61
C ALA A 34 -6.48 11.39 -18.59
N ILE A 35 -7.77 11.22 -18.27
CA ILE A 35 -8.78 10.67 -19.19
C ILE A 35 -8.92 11.57 -20.43
N PHE A 36 -8.77 12.89 -20.26
CA PHE A 36 -8.94 13.87 -21.32
C PHE A 36 -7.61 14.33 -21.94
N ILE A 37 -6.50 14.21 -21.21
CA ILE A 37 -5.19 14.75 -21.61
C ILE A 37 -4.11 13.68 -21.41
N GLU A 38 -3.72 13.03 -22.51
CA GLU A 38 -2.75 11.91 -22.48
C GLU A 38 -1.40 12.28 -21.84
N PHE A 39 -0.89 13.50 -22.06
CA PHE A 39 0.36 13.95 -21.45
C PHE A 39 0.34 13.94 -19.91
N VAL A 40 -0.83 14.07 -19.29
CA VAL A 40 -0.97 14.03 -17.82
C VAL A 40 -0.64 12.64 -17.26
N VAL A 41 -0.73 11.58 -18.08
CA VAL A 41 -0.35 10.21 -17.67
C VAL A 41 1.10 10.14 -17.20
N ILE A 42 2.02 10.86 -17.86
CA ILE A 42 3.44 10.89 -17.48
C ILE A 42 3.61 11.56 -16.10
N ILE A 43 2.88 12.65 -15.85
CA ILE A 43 2.91 13.36 -14.56
C ILE A 43 2.36 12.46 -13.45
N VAL A 44 1.24 11.77 -13.71
CA VAL A 44 0.66 10.79 -12.78
C VAL A 44 1.67 9.69 -12.47
N ALA A 45 2.39 9.17 -13.47
CA ALA A 45 3.41 8.15 -13.25
C ALA A 45 4.54 8.65 -12.34
N ILE A 46 5.03 9.88 -12.55
CA ILE A 46 6.06 10.50 -11.70
C ILE A 46 5.57 10.63 -10.24
N ILE A 47 4.32 11.05 -10.03
CA ILE A 47 3.74 11.17 -8.69
C ILE A 47 3.67 9.80 -8.00
N HIS A 48 3.30 8.74 -8.71
CA HIS A 48 3.28 7.38 -8.14
C HIS A 48 4.68 6.91 -7.70
N ILE A 49 5.73 7.29 -8.43
CA ILE A 49 7.12 7.03 -8.02
C ILE A 49 7.43 7.77 -6.71
N ILE A 50 7.02 9.04 -6.57
CA ILE A 50 7.22 9.82 -5.34
C ILE A 50 6.44 9.21 -4.16
N ILE A 51 5.19 8.79 -4.39
CA ILE A 51 4.36 8.08 -3.39
C ILE A 51 5.08 6.81 -2.92
N PHE A 52 5.59 6.01 -3.86
CA PHE A 52 6.30 4.77 -3.56
C PHE A 52 7.51 4.99 -2.65
N PHE A 53 8.40 5.92 -3.00
CA PHE A 53 9.58 6.22 -2.17
C PHE A 53 9.21 6.81 -0.81
N THR A 54 8.20 7.69 -0.76
CA THR A 54 7.71 8.24 0.50
C THR A 54 7.18 7.14 1.41
N PHE A 55 6.41 6.21 0.85
CA PHE A 55 5.85 5.09 1.60
C PHE A 55 6.93 4.16 2.14
N LEU A 56 7.94 3.82 1.33
CA LEU A 56 9.11 3.06 1.80
C LEU A 56 9.85 3.75 2.93
N SER A 57 10.01 5.07 2.83
CA SER A 57 10.60 5.89 3.88
C SER A 57 9.79 5.74 5.18
N ALA A 58 8.47 5.95 5.12
CA ALA A 58 7.58 5.83 6.28
C ALA A 58 7.66 4.45 6.96
N LEU A 59 7.76 3.36 6.18
CA LEU A 59 7.98 2.03 6.72
C LEU A 59 9.29 1.93 7.52
N GLY A 60 10.34 2.63 7.07
CA GLY A 60 11.61 2.70 7.77
C GLY A 60 11.50 3.27 9.19
N ASP A 61 10.65 4.28 9.40
CA ASP A 61 10.44 4.87 10.73
C ASP A 61 9.69 3.91 11.64
N ILE A 62 8.64 3.23 11.14
CA ILE A 62 7.92 2.22 11.92
C ILE A 62 8.80 1.02 12.25
N LYS A 63 9.72 0.63 11.37
CA LYS A 63 10.70 -0.42 11.66
C LYS A 63 11.56 -0.03 12.86
N LYS A 64 12.09 1.21 12.89
CA LYS A 64 12.91 1.69 14.02
C LYS A 64 12.10 1.71 15.31
N ALA A 65 10.88 2.24 15.27
CA ALA A 65 9.96 2.20 16.42
C ALA A 65 9.72 0.77 16.91
N GLY A 66 9.51 -0.18 15.99
CA GLY A 66 9.34 -1.59 16.32
C GLY A 66 10.58 -2.23 16.93
N GLN A 67 11.78 -1.82 16.52
CA GLN A 67 13.04 -2.30 17.08
C GLN A 67 13.27 -1.75 18.49
N GLU A 68 13.02 -0.47 18.72
CA GLU A 68 13.17 0.19 20.03
C GLU A 68 12.17 -0.35 21.05
N LEU A 69 10.92 -0.56 20.64
CA LEU A 69 9.88 -1.13 21.49
C LEU A 69 9.94 -2.66 21.61
N ASN A 70 10.84 -3.32 20.89
CA ASN A 70 10.87 -4.78 20.72
C ASN A 70 9.48 -5.36 20.41
N ASN A 71 8.74 -4.70 19.51
CA ASN A 71 7.33 -5.00 19.25
C ASN A 71 7.15 -5.80 17.96
N GLU A 72 6.74 -7.07 18.09
CA GLU A 72 6.56 -7.98 16.95
C GLU A 72 5.50 -7.50 15.94
N ASN A 73 4.45 -6.78 16.37
CA ASN A 73 3.41 -6.33 15.45
C ASN A 73 3.91 -5.23 14.50
N LEU A 74 4.75 -4.30 14.98
CA LEU A 74 5.36 -3.28 14.13
C LEU A 74 6.39 -3.87 13.16
N LEU A 75 7.21 -4.80 13.65
CA LEU A 75 8.18 -5.50 12.81
C LEU A 75 7.50 -6.36 11.75
N ALA A 76 6.41 -7.04 12.12
CA ALA A 76 5.58 -7.82 11.20
C ALA A 76 4.81 -6.95 10.20
N PHE A 77 4.36 -5.75 10.60
CA PHE A 77 3.78 -4.78 9.68
C PHE A 77 4.79 -4.41 8.59
N HIS A 78 6.00 -3.98 8.97
CA HIS A 78 7.05 -3.62 8.03
C HIS A 78 7.38 -4.80 7.09
N SER A 79 7.68 -5.98 7.63
CA SER A 79 8.12 -7.12 6.82
C SER A 79 7.03 -7.61 5.85
N LYS A 80 5.76 -7.64 6.28
CA LYS A 80 4.64 -8.05 5.42
C LYS A 80 4.33 -7.04 4.33
N ILE A 81 4.41 -5.72 4.60
CA ILE A 81 4.27 -4.72 3.55
C ILE A 81 5.37 -4.88 2.50
N ILE A 82 6.64 -5.01 2.91
CA ILE A 82 7.76 -5.16 1.96
C ILE A 82 7.63 -6.45 1.14
N LEU A 83 7.31 -7.58 1.78
CA LEU A 83 7.11 -8.84 1.06
C LEU A 83 5.92 -8.76 0.09
N GLY A 84 4.80 -8.19 0.54
CA GLY A 84 3.62 -7.97 -0.30
C GLY A 84 3.95 -7.10 -1.52
N LEU A 85 4.70 -6.01 -1.32
CA LEU A 85 5.13 -5.11 -2.39
C LEU A 85 6.02 -5.80 -3.43
N ILE A 86 6.99 -6.62 -2.99
CA ILE A 86 7.85 -7.40 -3.89
C ILE A 86 7.01 -8.37 -4.73
N LEU A 87 6.11 -9.12 -4.08
CA LEU A 87 5.22 -10.07 -4.78
C LEU A 87 4.29 -9.37 -5.76
N LEU A 88 3.80 -8.17 -5.40
CA LEU A 88 2.96 -7.35 -6.27
C LEU A 88 3.71 -6.93 -7.54
N ILE A 89 4.96 -6.44 -7.40
CA ILE A 89 5.80 -6.04 -8.54
C ILE A 89 6.07 -7.24 -9.46
N ILE A 90 6.47 -8.38 -8.89
CA ILE A 90 6.71 -9.61 -9.66
C ILE A 90 5.43 -10.07 -10.37
N GLY A 91 4.29 -10.03 -9.67
CA GLY A 91 2.98 -10.35 -10.21
C GLY A 91 2.62 -9.47 -11.42
N TRP A 92 2.82 -8.16 -11.32
CA TRP A 92 2.58 -7.24 -12.45
C TRP A 92 3.50 -7.48 -13.64
N ILE A 93 4.78 -7.78 -13.40
CA ILE A 93 5.71 -8.15 -14.48
C ILE A 93 5.22 -9.40 -15.21
N PHE A 94 4.83 -10.45 -14.47
CA PHE A 94 4.32 -11.69 -15.07
C PHE A 94 3.01 -11.45 -15.81
N MET A 95 2.11 -10.64 -15.23
CA MET A 95 0.86 -10.24 -15.88
C MET A 95 1.13 -9.56 -17.23
N ALA A 96 2.04 -8.59 -17.27
CA ALA A 96 2.42 -7.89 -18.50
C ALA A 96 3.02 -8.83 -19.54
N LEU A 97 3.95 -9.71 -19.15
CA LEU A 97 4.54 -10.70 -20.05
C LEU A 97 3.51 -11.66 -20.62
N GLY A 98 2.54 -12.10 -19.81
CA GLY A 98 1.44 -12.94 -20.25
C GLY A 98 0.58 -12.27 -21.31
N TRP A 99 0.17 -11.01 -21.10
CA TRP A 99 -0.60 -10.24 -22.08
C TRP A 99 0.17 -9.97 -23.36
N ILE A 100 1.46 -9.61 -23.26
CA ILE A 100 2.33 -9.45 -24.43
C ILE A 100 2.40 -10.76 -25.23
N GLY A 101 2.55 -11.90 -24.56
CA GLY A 101 2.56 -13.22 -25.19
C GLY A 101 1.26 -13.53 -25.95
N ILE A 102 0.09 -13.25 -25.37
CA ILE A 102 -1.20 -13.37 -26.05
C ILE A 102 -1.25 -12.44 -27.27
N GLY A 103 -0.88 -11.17 -27.10
CA GLY A 103 -0.89 -10.16 -28.15
C GLY A 103 -0.02 -10.57 -29.36
N ILE A 104 1.20 -11.05 -29.11
CA ILE A 104 2.11 -11.54 -30.15
C ILE A 104 1.48 -12.70 -30.93
N GLN A 105 0.89 -13.68 -30.23
CA GLN A 105 0.27 -14.84 -30.90
C GLN A 105 -0.94 -14.43 -31.74
N LEU A 106 -1.83 -13.59 -31.21
CA LEU A 106 -3.00 -13.11 -31.94
C LEU A 106 -2.61 -12.26 -33.16
N PHE A 107 -1.53 -11.47 -33.04
CA PHE A 107 -1.05 -10.60 -34.12
C PHE A 107 -0.31 -11.36 -35.24
N LEU A 108 0.63 -12.24 -34.87
CA LEU A 108 1.49 -12.94 -35.85
C LEU A 108 0.86 -14.20 -36.43
N ILE A 109 0.27 -15.04 -35.57
CA ILE A 109 -0.23 -16.37 -35.96
C ILE A 109 -1.67 -16.27 -36.49
N ARG A 110 -2.42 -15.24 -36.08
CA ARG A 110 -3.84 -15.00 -36.42
C ARG A 110 -4.76 -16.18 -36.16
N ALA A 111 -4.35 -17.09 -35.28
CA ALA A 111 -5.10 -18.27 -34.88
C ALA A 111 -4.79 -18.62 -33.42
N ILE A 112 -5.79 -19.15 -32.72
CA ILE A 112 -5.61 -19.70 -31.38
C ILE A 112 -4.96 -21.07 -31.53
N THR A 113 -3.68 -21.17 -31.18
CA THR A 113 -2.93 -22.42 -31.21
C THR A 113 -2.74 -22.96 -29.79
N PRO A 114 -2.42 -24.26 -29.61
CA PRO A 114 -2.12 -24.81 -28.29
C PRO A 114 -0.99 -24.07 -27.54
N THR A 115 -0.15 -23.32 -28.24
CA THR A 115 0.91 -22.50 -27.62
C THR A 115 0.37 -21.32 -26.79
N ILE A 116 -0.92 -20.98 -26.90
CA ILE A 116 -1.58 -19.96 -26.07
C ILE A 116 -1.67 -20.37 -24.60
N ILE A 117 -1.52 -21.66 -24.31
CA ILE A 117 -1.53 -22.18 -22.94
C ILE A 117 -0.38 -21.58 -22.12
N ILE A 118 0.80 -21.35 -22.72
CA ILE A 118 1.97 -20.79 -22.02
C ILE A 118 1.68 -19.41 -21.42
N PRO A 119 1.26 -18.38 -22.20
CA PRO A 119 0.96 -17.07 -21.64
C PRO A 119 -0.25 -17.10 -20.69
N ILE A 120 -1.23 -17.98 -20.90
CA ILE A 120 -2.34 -18.18 -19.95
C ILE A 120 -1.82 -18.67 -18.60
N THR A 121 -0.92 -19.67 -18.58
CA THR A 121 -0.31 -20.16 -17.34
C THR A 121 0.47 -19.06 -16.62
N ILE A 122 1.22 -18.22 -17.35
CA ILE A 122 1.94 -17.07 -16.77
C ILE A 122 0.95 -16.09 -16.11
N ILE A 123 -0.18 -15.78 -16.75
CA ILE A 123 -1.23 -14.93 -16.20
C ILE A 123 -1.82 -15.55 -14.92
N VAL A 124 -2.09 -16.85 -14.90
CA VAL A 124 -2.61 -17.53 -13.70
C VAL A 124 -1.63 -17.41 -12.53
N ILE A 125 -0.33 -17.61 -12.77
CA ILE A 125 0.71 -17.43 -11.73
C ILE A 125 0.73 -15.97 -11.26
N ALA A 126 0.67 -15.01 -12.18
CA ALA A 126 0.63 -13.58 -11.85
C ALA A 126 -0.54 -13.22 -10.93
N VAL A 127 -1.74 -13.70 -11.23
CA VAL A 127 -2.95 -13.48 -10.42
C VAL A 127 -2.77 -14.05 -9.02
N ILE A 128 -2.21 -15.27 -8.89
CA ILE A 128 -1.95 -15.88 -7.58
C ILE A 128 -0.98 -15.01 -6.75
N LEU A 129 0.11 -14.53 -7.35
CA LEU A 129 1.08 -13.67 -6.67
C LEU A 129 0.44 -12.35 -6.21
N ILE A 130 -0.38 -11.72 -7.04
CA ILE A 130 -1.10 -10.48 -6.71
C ILE A 130 -2.08 -10.71 -5.54
N ILE A 131 -2.79 -11.84 -5.53
CA ILE A 131 -3.70 -12.19 -4.42
C ILE A 131 -2.91 -12.38 -3.11
N ILE A 132 -1.79 -13.10 -3.14
CA ILE A 132 -0.94 -13.29 -1.96
C ILE A 132 -0.39 -11.94 -1.45
N ALA A 133 0.05 -11.08 -2.36
CA ALA A 133 0.51 -9.72 -2.03
C ALA A 133 -0.57 -8.89 -1.31
N ALA A 134 -1.81 -8.96 -1.80
CA ALA A 134 -2.94 -8.27 -1.17
C ALA A 134 -3.24 -8.84 0.22
N ILE A 135 -3.24 -10.17 0.39
CA ILE A 135 -3.42 -10.82 1.70
C ILE A 135 -2.35 -10.38 2.70
N LEU A 136 -1.08 -10.31 2.29
CA LEU A 136 0.01 -9.82 3.13
C LEU A 136 -0.20 -8.36 3.55
N THR A 137 -0.66 -7.53 2.63
CA THR A 137 -0.96 -6.12 2.89
C THR A 137 -2.10 -5.96 3.90
N ILE A 138 -3.18 -6.74 3.76
CA ILE A 138 -4.31 -6.78 4.71
C ILE A 138 -3.82 -7.20 6.10
N GLN A 139 -3.00 -8.25 6.17
CA GLN A 139 -2.43 -8.73 7.42
C GLN A 139 -1.51 -7.68 8.06
N ALA A 140 -0.72 -6.97 7.26
CA ALA A 140 0.17 -5.94 7.75
C ALA A 140 -0.62 -4.81 8.43
N TRP A 141 -1.61 -4.22 7.75
CA TRP A 141 -2.45 -3.19 8.34
C TRP A 141 -3.20 -3.68 9.58
N GLY A 142 -3.60 -4.95 9.60
CA GLY A 142 -4.13 -5.60 10.80
C GLY A 142 -3.15 -5.61 11.97
N ARG A 143 -1.86 -5.87 11.72
CA ARG A 143 -0.82 -5.83 12.77
C ARG A 143 -0.60 -4.42 13.31
N LEU A 144 -0.59 -3.42 12.44
CA LEU A 144 -0.49 -2.01 12.87
C LEU A 144 -1.71 -1.60 13.71
N GLN A 145 -2.91 -2.03 13.32
CA GLN A 145 -4.12 -1.80 14.10
C GLN A 145 -4.02 -2.46 15.49
N THR A 146 -3.65 -3.73 15.57
CA THR A 146 -3.46 -4.46 16.84
C THR A 146 -2.38 -3.84 17.70
N PHE A 147 -1.33 -3.27 17.12
CA PHE A 147 -0.33 -2.51 17.87
C PHE A 147 -0.98 -1.34 18.62
N PHE A 148 -1.76 -0.49 17.94
CA PHE A 148 -2.42 0.64 18.59
C PHE A 148 -3.46 0.20 19.62
N GLU A 149 -4.19 -0.89 19.36
CA GLU A 149 -5.14 -1.48 20.33
C GLU A 149 -4.46 -1.92 21.63
N ASN A 150 -3.26 -2.52 21.53
CA ASN A 150 -2.55 -3.05 22.69
C ASN A 150 -1.73 -2.01 23.44
N ASN A 151 -1.44 -0.85 22.82
CA ASN A 151 -0.53 0.17 23.36
C ASN A 151 -1.20 1.53 23.53
N MET A 152 -2.51 1.57 23.81
CA MET A 152 -3.28 2.82 23.93
C MET A 152 -2.73 3.78 24.97
N THR A 153 -2.05 3.28 26.01
CA THR A 153 -1.47 4.12 27.07
C THR A 153 -0.19 4.85 26.65
N MET A 154 0.43 4.49 25.51
CA MET A 154 1.64 5.15 25.01
C MET A 154 1.36 6.47 24.29
N PHE A 155 0.10 6.72 23.91
CA PHE A 155 -0.31 7.83 23.06
C PHE A 155 -1.44 8.62 23.73
N PRO A 156 -1.60 9.92 23.43
CA PRO A 156 -2.83 10.64 23.74
C PRO A 156 -4.05 9.89 23.17
N GLY A 157 -5.14 9.84 23.93
CA GLY A 157 -6.27 8.95 23.63
C GLY A 157 -6.93 9.23 22.27
N ASP A 158 -7.00 10.49 21.86
CA ASP A 158 -7.49 10.94 20.56
C ASP A 158 -6.56 10.50 19.42
N ILE A 159 -5.25 10.70 19.57
CA ILE A 159 -4.23 10.28 18.60
C ILE A 159 -4.22 8.76 18.43
N CYS A 160 -4.31 8.01 19.53
CA CYS A 160 -4.35 6.55 19.47
C CYS A 160 -5.60 6.04 18.75
N GLU A 161 -6.77 6.61 19.05
CA GLU A 161 -8.03 6.22 18.43
C GLU A 161 -8.01 6.52 16.93
N ASP A 162 -7.46 7.67 16.54
CA ASP A 162 -7.29 8.03 15.14
C ASP A 162 -6.30 7.12 14.43
N ALA A 163 -5.15 6.82 15.02
CA ALA A 163 -4.18 5.91 14.42
C ALA A 163 -4.74 4.49 14.23
N LYS A 164 -5.48 3.97 15.22
CA LYS A 164 -6.20 2.69 15.14
C LYS A 164 -7.22 2.69 13.99
N LYS A 165 -8.05 3.74 13.89
CA LYS A 165 -9.03 3.89 12.79
C LYS A 165 -8.32 4.00 11.44
N GLY A 166 -7.22 4.73 11.37
CA GLY A 166 -6.41 4.89 10.16
C GLY A 166 -5.90 3.55 9.64
N ALA A 167 -5.30 2.74 10.51
CA ALA A 167 -4.87 1.38 10.17
C ALA A 167 -6.05 0.50 9.72
N LYS A 168 -7.20 0.61 10.37
CA LYS A 168 -8.43 -0.11 9.97
C LYS A 168 -8.92 0.31 8.58
N TYR A 169 -8.94 1.61 8.25
CA TYR A 169 -9.34 2.08 6.92
C TYR A 169 -8.38 1.60 5.83
N LEU A 170 -7.07 1.58 6.09
CA LEU A 170 -6.08 1.07 5.15
C LEU A 170 -6.17 -0.44 4.95
N LYS A 171 -6.51 -1.18 6.01
CA LYS A 171 -6.86 -2.61 5.91
C LYS A 171 -8.08 -2.82 5.00
N ILE A 172 -9.15 -2.05 5.19
CA ILE A 172 -10.35 -2.15 4.34
C ILE A 172 -10.02 -1.74 2.90
N ALA A 173 -9.23 -0.69 2.70
CA ALA A 173 -8.77 -0.30 1.37
C ALA A 173 -8.03 -1.44 0.67
N ALA A 174 -7.11 -2.13 1.35
CA ALA A 174 -6.40 -3.28 0.81
C ALA A 174 -7.33 -4.48 0.48
N ILE A 175 -8.42 -4.66 1.24
CA ILE A 175 -9.46 -5.65 0.89
C ILE A 175 -10.18 -5.25 -0.40
N LEU A 176 -10.54 -3.97 -0.53
CA LEU A 176 -11.24 -3.47 -1.71
C LEU A 176 -10.37 -3.47 -2.96
N GLU A 177 -9.05 -3.37 -2.84
CA GLU A 177 -8.13 -3.47 -3.98
C GLU A 177 -8.11 -4.87 -4.62
N ILE A 178 -8.54 -5.91 -3.90
CA ILE A 178 -8.77 -7.24 -4.48
C ILE A 178 -10.02 -7.24 -5.37
N THR A 179 -10.96 -6.33 -5.12
CA THR A 179 -12.24 -6.24 -5.84
C THR A 179 -12.14 -5.26 -7.00
N ILE A 180 -12.29 -5.77 -8.23
CA ILE A 180 -12.21 -4.94 -9.44
C ILE A 180 -13.31 -3.88 -9.49
N ILE A 181 -14.50 -4.18 -8.95
CA ILE A 181 -15.71 -3.33 -9.06
C ILE A 181 -15.60 -2.04 -8.22
N LEU A 182 -14.85 -2.05 -7.11
CA LEU A 182 -14.81 -0.95 -6.14
C LEU A 182 -13.50 -0.16 -6.16
N ASN A 183 -12.79 -0.18 -7.29
CA ASN A 183 -11.45 0.40 -7.42
C ASN A 183 -11.40 1.92 -7.11
N PHE A 184 -12.51 2.65 -7.26
CA PHE A 184 -12.58 4.07 -6.89
C PHE A 184 -12.72 4.32 -5.38
N ILE A 185 -13.23 3.35 -4.61
CA ILE A 185 -13.42 3.48 -3.15
C ILE A 185 -12.09 3.29 -2.42
N GLY A 186 -11.21 2.43 -2.94
CA GLY A 186 -9.88 2.16 -2.36
C GLY A 186 -9.06 3.43 -2.11
N PRO A 187 -8.83 4.29 -3.13
CA PRO A 187 -8.13 5.56 -2.97
C PRO A 187 -8.74 6.48 -1.92
N ILE A 188 -10.08 6.56 -1.85
CA ILE A 188 -10.79 7.39 -0.85
C ILE A 188 -10.50 6.88 0.56
N LEU A 189 -10.57 5.56 0.78
CA LEU A 189 -10.24 4.96 2.08
C LEU A 189 -8.75 5.13 2.43
N LYS A 190 -7.85 5.08 1.45
CA LYS A 190 -6.44 5.38 1.65
C LYS A 190 -6.22 6.81 2.11
N ILE A 191 -6.88 7.79 1.49
CA ILE A 191 -6.83 9.20 1.89
C ILE A 191 -7.30 9.35 3.34
N ILE A 192 -8.46 8.78 3.70
CA ILE A 192 -8.98 8.83 5.07
C ILE A 192 -8.03 8.14 6.05
N GLY A 193 -7.49 6.98 5.67
CA GLY A 193 -6.57 6.20 6.47
C GLY A 193 -5.25 6.93 6.75
N TYR A 194 -4.65 7.52 5.72
CA TYR A 194 -3.43 8.33 5.83
C TYR A 194 -3.66 9.60 6.65
N ASN A 195 -4.79 10.29 6.45
CA ASN A 195 -5.15 11.43 7.28
C ASN A 195 -5.24 11.06 8.76
N LYS A 196 -5.84 9.91 9.06
CA LYS A 196 -5.98 9.43 10.44
C LYS A 196 -4.65 9.03 11.06
N LEU A 197 -3.76 8.39 10.31
CA LEU A 197 -2.39 8.11 10.77
C LEU A 197 -1.51 9.37 10.88
N ALA A 198 -1.83 10.45 10.15
CA ALA A 198 -1.11 11.71 10.25
C ALA A 198 -1.20 12.38 11.63
N SER A 199 -2.23 12.03 12.42
CA SER A 199 -2.36 12.47 13.82
C SER A 199 -1.13 12.15 14.68
N LEU A 200 -0.37 11.11 14.32
CA LEU A 200 0.87 10.73 15.01
C LEU A 200 1.96 11.83 14.95
N SER A 201 1.87 12.75 13.99
CA SER A 201 2.77 13.92 13.91
C SER A 201 2.58 14.94 15.06
N HIS A 202 1.54 14.76 15.88
CA HIS A 202 1.21 15.64 17.00
C HIS A 202 1.33 14.93 18.36
N VAL A 203 2.12 13.84 18.43
CA VAL A 203 2.23 13.01 19.64
C VAL A 203 3.04 13.63 20.80
N ARG A 204 3.56 14.85 20.62
CA ARG A 204 4.35 15.58 21.62
C ARG A 204 3.54 16.64 22.36
#